data_AF-A0A4Q2XJV1-F1
#
_entry.id   AF-A0A4Q2XJV1-F1
#
_cell.length_a   1.000
_cell.length_b   1.000
_cell.length_c   1.000
_cell.angle_alpha   90.00
_cell.angle_beta   90.00
_cell.angle_gamma   90.00
#
_symmetry.space_group_name_H-M   'P 1'
#
loop_
_entity.id
_entity.type
_entity.pdbx_description
1 polymer ?
#
loop_
_entity_poly.entity_id
_entity_poly.type
_entity_poly.pdbx_seq_one_letter_code
_entity_poly.pdbx_strand_id
1 'polypeptide(L)'
;MPGSHFFHPPSLWHSFVFPFMISLPPALITTPRLIIRRRDPSDTALFKDAVDSSLEHLRQWMPWAHEEPTPLEALRERIAGFALNFEEGREFVYGILPRDESQALGCLGLHLRNEETDREIGYWLRVSATGQGFITEAAEAVTTAAFGTWPDVQTVTIICDPANARSAAVPARLG
;
A
#
# COMPACT_ATOMS: atom_id res chain seq x y z
N MET A 1 -8.30 -67.12 -28.48
CA MET A 1 -9.12 -66.60 -27.36
C MET A 1 -8.16 -66.28 -26.21
N PRO A 2 -8.25 -65.10 -25.60
CA PRO A 2 -7.17 -64.12 -25.67
C PRO A 2 -6.35 -63.95 -24.38
N GLY A 3 -5.11 -63.47 -24.55
CA GLY A 3 -4.21 -63.06 -23.48
C GLY A 3 -4.68 -61.79 -22.78
N SER A 4 -4.53 -61.79 -21.46
CA SER A 4 -4.77 -60.65 -20.58
C SER A 4 -3.54 -59.74 -20.57
N HIS A 5 -3.58 -58.67 -21.36
CA HIS A 5 -2.68 -57.54 -21.20
C HIS A 5 -3.12 -56.73 -19.96
N PHE A 6 -2.32 -56.75 -18.91
CA PHE A 6 -2.44 -55.78 -17.82
C PHE A 6 -1.80 -54.46 -18.28
N PHE A 7 -2.62 -53.43 -18.45
CA PHE A 7 -2.16 -52.05 -18.59
C PHE A 7 -1.90 -51.50 -17.18
N HIS A 8 -0.63 -51.24 -16.84
CA HIS A 8 -0.28 -50.34 -15.75
C HIS A 8 -0.30 -48.90 -16.29
N PRO A 9 -0.98 -47.94 -15.64
CA PRO A 9 -0.76 -46.54 -15.96
C PRO A 9 0.63 -46.12 -15.43
N PRO A 10 1.40 -45.32 -16.18
CA PRO A 10 2.67 -44.81 -15.69
C PRO A 10 2.42 -43.80 -14.57
N SER A 11 3.05 -44.03 -13.43
CA SER A 11 3.18 -43.09 -12.32
C SER A 11 4.01 -41.89 -12.77
N LEU A 12 3.35 -40.82 -13.16
CA LEU A 12 3.97 -39.50 -13.37
C LEU A 12 3.35 -38.52 -12.37
N TRP A 13 3.80 -38.59 -11.13
CA TRP A 13 3.72 -37.45 -10.22
C TRP A 13 4.75 -36.44 -10.71
N HIS A 14 4.37 -35.63 -11.69
CA HIS A 14 5.06 -34.37 -11.89
C HIS A 14 4.76 -33.55 -10.63
N SER A 15 5.77 -33.33 -9.80
CA SER A 15 5.77 -32.21 -8.86
C SER A 15 5.60 -30.96 -9.70
N PHE A 16 4.35 -30.52 -9.86
CA PHE A 16 4.05 -29.17 -10.28
C PHE A 16 4.60 -28.29 -9.16
N VAL A 17 5.81 -27.78 -9.39
CA VAL A 17 6.26 -26.57 -8.71
C VAL A 17 5.30 -25.50 -9.23
N PHE A 18 4.22 -25.25 -8.50
CA PHE A 18 3.41 -24.07 -8.75
C PHE A 18 4.37 -22.89 -8.67
N PRO A 19 4.51 -22.09 -9.74
CA PRO A 19 5.26 -20.84 -9.61
C PRO A 19 4.64 -20.10 -8.43
N PHE A 20 5.48 -19.68 -7.50
CA PHE A 20 5.06 -18.94 -6.30
C PHE A 20 4.23 -17.75 -6.80
N MET A 21 2.90 -17.86 -6.74
CA MET A 21 2.02 -16.78 -7.16
C MET A 21 2.25 -15.66 -6.16
N ILE A 22 2.84 -14.57 -6.61
CA ILE A 22 3.00 -13.37 -5.80
C ILE A 22 1.60 -12.94 -5.37
N SER A 23 1.34 -12.96 -4.05
CA SER A 23 0.08 -12.50 -3.50
C SER A 23 0.14 -10.98 -3.38
N LEU A 24 -0.71 -10.30 -4.16
CA LEU A 24 -0.80 -8.85 -4.20
C LEU A 24 -2.10 -8.40 -3.51
N PRO A 25 -2.05 -7.35 -2.69
CA PRO A 25 -3.27 -6.75 -2.16
C PRO A 25 -4.03 -6.05 -3.30
N PRO A 26 -5.34 -5.78 -3.12
CA PRO A 26 -6.15 -5.08 -4.11
C PRO A 26 -5.51 -3.74 -4.51
N ALA A 27 -5.29 -3.53 -5.81
CA ALA A 27 -4.74 -2.27 -6.32
C ALA A 27 -5.71 -1.08 -6.19
N LEU A 28 -6.98 -1.34 -5.89
CA LEU A 28 -8.03 -0.35 -5.65
C LEU A 28 -8.93 -0.83 -4.50
N ILE A 29 -9.10 0.02 -3.51
CA ILE A 29 -10.01 -0.14 -2.38
C ILE A 29 -10.92 1.09 -2.34
N THR A 30 -12.21 0.84 -2.19
CA THR A 30 -13.25 1.87 -2.07
C THR A 30 -13.80 1.84 -0.66
N THR A 31 -13.89 3.03 -0.05
CA THR A 31 -14.55 3.25 1.24
C THR A 31 -15.68 4.26 1.06
N PRO A 32 -16.47 4.59 2.11
CA PRO A 32 -17.54 5.59 1.98
C PRO A 32 -17.06 6.95 1.46
N ARG A 33 -15.84 7.38 1.84
CA ARG A 33 -15.32 8.71 1.49
C ARG A 33 -14.12 8.69 0.54
N LEU A 34 -13.44 7.56 0.40
CA LEU A 34 -12.13 7.50 -0.25
C LEU A 34 -12.09 6.53 -1.44
N ILE A 35 -11.18 6.86 -2.35
CA ILE A 35 -10.56 5.95 -3.30
C ILE A 35 -9.12 5.78 -2.82
N ILE A 36 -8.76 4.54 -2.48
CA ILE A 36 -7.41 4.17 -2.03
C ILE A 36 -6.85 3.24 -3.09
N ARG A 37 -5.92 3.72 -3.90
CA ARG A 37 -5.43 2.97 -5.06
C ARG A 37 -3.95 3.08 -5.26
N ARG A 38 -3.35 2.07 -5.89
CA ARG A 38 -1.96 2.12 -6.37
C ARG A 38 -1.73 3.45 -7.08
N ARG A 39 -0.62 4.10 -6.78
CA ARG A 39 -0.31 5.39 -7.42
C ARG A 39 -0.09 5.23 -8.91
N ASP A 40 -0.56 6.21 -9.67
CA ASP A 40 -0.41 6.26 -11.12
C ASP A 40 0.37 7.53 -11.52
N PRO A 41 1.36 7.43 -12.44
CA PRO A 41 2.10 8.60 -12.92
C PRO A 41 1.23 9.70 -13.55
N SER A 42 0.01 9.39 -13.99
CA SER A 42 -0.95 10.40 -14.46
C SER A 42 -1.40 11.38 -13.36
N ASP A 43 -1.39 10.96 -12.09
CA ASP A 43 -1.78 11.78 -10.95
C ASP A 43 -0.65 12.67 -10.40
N THR A 44 0.53 12.67 -11.04
CA THR A 44 1.73 13.34 -10.52
C THR A 44 1.46 14.80 -10.14
N ALA A 45 0.65 15.52 -10.91
CA ALA A 45 0.30 16.91 -10.61
C ALA A 45 -0.50 17.04 -9.30
N LEU A 46 -1.43 16.13 -9.02
CA LEU A 46 -2.23 16.14 -7.79
C LEU A 46 -1.35 15.89 -6.55
N PHE A 47 -0.43 14.92 -6.64
CA PHE A 47 0.49 14.62 -5.55
C PHE A 47 1.52 15.72 -5.34
N LYS A 48 2.01 16.35 -6.43
CA LYS A 48 2.91 17.50 -6.32
C LYS A 48 2.25 18.64 -5.55
N ASP A 49 1.03 18.99 -5.94
CA ASP A 49 0.24 20.02 -5.29
C ASP A 49 -0.03 19.69 -3.80
N ALA A 50 -0.35 18.45 -3.47
CA ALA A 50 -0.54 18.02 -2.08
C ALA A 50 0.74 18.13 -1.23
N VAL A 51 1.90 17.71 -1.77
CA VAL A 51 3.20 17.81 -1.10
C VAL A 51 3.61 19.26 -0.94
N ASP A 52 3.62 20.04 -2.02
CA ASP A 52 4.09 21.43 -2.02
C ASP A 52 3.23 22.29 -1.08
N SER A 53 1.89 22.12 -1.10
CA SER A 53 0.98 22.86 -0.21
C SER A 53 1.03 22.43 1.26
N SER A 54 1.71 21.32 1.57
CA SER A 54 1.82 20.78 2.94
C SER A 54 3.27 20.71 3.42
N LEU A 55 4.22 21.23 2.66
CA LEU A 55 5.64 20.94 2.82
C LEU A 55 6.20 21.31 4.20
N GLU A 56 5.82 22.48 4.72
CA GLU A 56 6.22 22.91 6.07
C GLU A 56 5.72 21.96 7.15
N HIS A 57 4.48 21.49 7.03
CA HIS A 57 3.90 20.51 7.94
C HIS A 57 4.57 19.14 7.81
N LEU A 58 4.85 18.69 6.59
CA LEU A 58 5.43 17.38 6.33
C LEU A 58 6.86 17.27 6.82
N ARG A 59 7.67 18.33 6.73
CA ARG A 59 9.06 18.36 7.23
C ARG A 59 9.18 18.11 8.73
N GLN A 60 8.10 18.28 9.50
CA GLN A 60 8.11 17.98 10.94
C GLN A 60 8.12 16.46 11.22
N TRP A 61 7.61 15.65 10.28
CA TRP A 61 7.28 14.24 10.54
C TRP A 61 7.86 13.28 9.50
N MET A 62 8.14 13.77 8.30
CA MET A 62 8.55 12.99 7.15
C MET A 62 9.99 13.35 6.76
N PRO A 63 11.00 12.51 7.07
CA PRO A 63 12.40 12.80 6.76
C PRO A 63 12.63 13.12 5.27
N TRP A 64 11.93 12.43 4.36
CA TRP A 64 12.03 12.69 2.91
C TRP A 64 11.55 14.09 2.50
N ALA A 65 10.71 14.75 3.29
CA ALA A 65 10.20 16.08 2.96
C ALA A 65 11.27 17.19 3.07
N HIS A 66 12.44 16.89 3.66
CA HIS A 66 13.58 17.80 3.65
C HIS A 66 14.25 17.90 2.27
N GLU A 67 14.03 16.94 1.37
CA GLU A 67 14.56 16.92 0.00
C GLU A 67 13.63 17.59 -1.01
N GLU A 68 12.47 18.09 -0.57
CA GLU A 68 11.46 18.76 -1.39
C GLU A 68 11.64 20.30 -1.36
N PRO A 69 11.16 21.05 -2.38
CA PRO A 69 10.34 20.58 -3.50
C PRO A 69 11.16 19.97 -4.63
N THR A 70 10.66 18.86 -5.17
CA THR A 70 11.25 18.20 -6.34
C THR A 70 10.55 18.65 -7.64
N PRO A 71 11.28 18.66 -8.79
CA PRO A 71 10.67 18.88 -10.10
C PRO A 71 9.56 17.86 -10.41
N LEU A 72 8.54 18.28 -11.16
CA LEU A 72 7.39 17.42 -11.50
C LEU A 72 7.82 16.09 -12.13
N GLU A 73 8.82 16.11 -13.01
CA GLU A 73 9.26 14.91 -13.71
C GLU A 73 9.99 13.91 -12.79
N ALA A 74 10.82 14.40 -11.87
CA ALA A 74 11.45 13.54 -10.86
C ALA A 74 10.39 12.89 -9.93
N LEU A 75 9.33 13.63 -9.58
CA LEU A 75 8.20 13.03 -8.86
C LEU A 75 7.50 11.97 -9.72
N ARG A 76 7.28 12.22 -11.01
CA ARG A 76 6.65 11.27 -11.94
C ARG A 76 7.41 9.94 -11.98
N GLU A 77 8.73 10.00 -12.14
CA GLU A 77 9.61 8.82 -12.13
C GLU A 77 9.50 8.07 -10.80
N ARG A 78 9.52 8.78 -9.66
CA ARG A 78 9.30 8.20 -8.34
C ARG A 78 7.92 7.54 -8.20
N ILE A 79 6.86 8.12 -8.79
CA ILE A 79 5.53 7.49 -8.84
C ILE A 79 5.56 6.19 -9.64
N ALA A 80 6.21 6.21 -10.81
CA ALA A 80 6.35 5.02 -11.66
C ALA A 80 7.12 3.90 -10.94
N GLY A 81 8.17 4.25 -10.19
CA GLY A 81 8.91 3.29 -9.35
C GLY A 81 8.03 2.60 -8.30
N PHE A 82 7.17 3.35 -7.60
CA PHE A 82 6.22 2.73 -6.66
C PHE A 82 5.17 1.86 -7.36
N ALA A 83 4.71 2.26 -8.55
CA ALA A 83 3.76 1.47 -9.33
C ALA A 83 4.36 0.12 -9.74
N LEU A 84 5.65 0.10 -10.12
CA LEU A 84 6.40 -1.12 -10.42
C LEU A 84 6.65 -1.97 -9.17
N ASN A 85 7.09 -1.37 -8.06
CA ASN A 85 7.27 -2.10 -6.79
C ASN A 85 5.98 -2.79 -6.33
N PHE A 86 4.81 -2.18 -6.60
CA PHE A 86 3.51 -2.77 -6.31
C PHE A 86 3.28 -4.03 -7.17
N GLU A 87 3.51 -3.94 -8.48
CA GLU A 87 3.34 -5.07 -9.42
C GLU A 87 4.31 -6.23 -9.13
N GLU A 88 5.52 -5.91 -8.67
CA GLU A 88 6.54 -6.89 -8.31
C GLU A 88 6.38 -7.44 -6.88
N GLY A 89 5.38 -6.97 -6.12
CA GLY A 89 5.11 -7.42 -4.75
C GLY A 89 6.19 -7.03 -3.74
N ARG A 90 6.94 -5.95 -3.99
CA ARG A 90 8.03 -5.47 -3.10
C ARG A 90 7.54 -4.45 -2.07
N GLU A 91 6.68 -3.53 -2.49
CA GLU A 91 6.16 -2.45 -1.65
C GLU A 91 4.83 -1.95 -2.22
N PHE A 92 3.87 -1.65 -1.34
CA PHE A 92 2.51 -1.28 -1.76
C PHE A 92 2.20 0.15 -1.35
N VAL A 93 2.51 1.11 -2.23
CA VAL A 93 2.20 2.54 -2.00
C VAL A 93 0.88 2.91 -2.66
N TYR A 94 -0.08 3.31 -1.82
CA TYR A 94 -1.39 3.80 -2.21
C TYR A 94 -1.44 5.32 -2.18
N GLY A 95 -2.15 5.89 -3.14
CA GLY A 95 -2.70 7.22 -3.08
C GLY A 95 -4.03 7.21 -2.32
N ILE A 96 -4.28 8.26 -1.53
CA ILE A 96 -5.55 8.51 -0.87
C ILE A 96 -6.22 9.68 -1.58
N LEU A 97 -7.38 9.44 -2.18
CA LEU A 97 -8.16 10.42 -2.92
C LEU A 97 -9.61 10.45 -2.40
N PRO A 98 -10.33 11.57 -2.54
CA PRO A 98 -11.78 11.58 -2.37
C PRO A 98 -12.47 10.74 -3.46
N ARG A 99 -13.76 10.45 -3.30
CA ARG A 99 -14.58 9.66 -4.25
C ARG A 99 -14.59 10.20 -5.69
N ASP A 100 -14.47 11.51 -5.85
CA ASP A 100 -14.43 12.18 -7.15
C ASP A 100 -13.01 12.29 -7.72
N GLU A 101 -12.00 11.80 -6.99
CA GLU A 101 -10.58 11.83 -7.34
C GLU A 101 -10.05 13.23 -7.67
N SER A 102 -10.72 14.27 -7.16
CA SER A 102 -10.46 15.67 -7.53
C SER A 102 -9.14 16.23 -7.01
N GLN A 103 -8.53 15.58 -6.02
CA GLN A 103 -7.24 15.96 -5.44
C GLN A 103 -6.58 14.79 -4.73
N ALA A 104 -5.26 14.83 -4.58
CA ALA A 104 -4.57 13.94 -3.67
C ALA A 104 -4.73 14.45 -2.22
N LEU A 105 -5.22 13.59 -1.33
CA LEU A 105 -5.29 13.85 0.11
C LEU A 105 -4.02 13.39 0.82
N GLY A 106 -3.29 12.42 0.27
CA GLY A 106 -2.07 11.90 0.85
C GLY A 106 -1.68 10.54 0.29
N CYS A 107 -0.77 9.86 0.98
CA CYS A 107 -0.37 8.50 0.64
C CYS A 107 -0.37 7.59 1.87
N LEU A 108 -0.51 6.29 1.61
CA LEU A 108 -0.34 5.22 2.58
C LEU A 108 0.53 4.13 1.95
N GLY A 109 1.68 3.85 2.56
CA GLY A 109 2.55 2.72 2.22
C GLY A 109 2.27 1.53 3.12
N LEU A 110 2.14 0.35 2.53
CA LEU A 110 2.13 -0.93 3.24
C LEU A 110 3.44 -1.66 2.89
N HIS A 111 4.30 -1.82 3.87
CA HIS A 111 5.67 -2.33 3.72
C HIS A 111 5.76 -3.78 4.22
N LEU A 112 6.37 -4.62 3.40
CA LEU A 112 6.78 -5.97 3.78
C LEU A 112 8.07 -5.84 4.59
N ARG A 113 7.99 -5.95 5.92
CA ARG A 113 9.18 -5.98 6.77
C ARG A 113 9.83 -7.37 6.72
N ASN A 114 11.00 -7.50 7.35
CA ASN A 114 11.78 -8.75 7.32
C ASN A 114 11.06 -9.93 7.99
N GLU A 115 10.02 -9.67 8.78
CA GLU A 115 9.21 -10.68 9.43
C GLU A 115 8.02 -11.05 8.53
N GLU A 116 7.93 -12.33 8.14
CA GLU A 116 6.89 -12.83 7.23
C GLU A 116 5.46 -12.57 7.73
N THR A 117 5.29 -12.47 9.05
CA THR A 117 4.01 -12.32 9.74
C THR A 117 3.62 -10.88 10.07
N ASP A 118 4.50 -9.89 9.85
CA ASP A 118 4.25 -8.48 10.19
C ASP A 118 4.22 -7.60 8.95
N ARG A 119 3.34 -6.60 8.97
CA ARG A 119 3.25 -5.58 7.92
C ARG A 119 3.30 -4.22 8.58
N GLU A 120 3.95 -3.26 7.93
CA GLU A 120 4.01 -1.90 8.45
C GLU A 120 3.23 -0.94 7.56
N ILE A 121 2.43 -0.08 8.18
CA ILE A 121 1.79 1.05 7.53
C ILE A 121 2.52 2.35 7.89
N GLY A 122 2.97 3.07 6.87
CA GLY A 122 3.39 4.47 6.94
C GLY A 122 2.43 5.35 6.14
N TYR A 123 2.18 6.59 6.57
CA TYR A 123 1.30 7.49 5.83
C TYR A 123 1.66 8.96 6.03
N TRP A 124 1.10 9.79 5.15
CA TRP A 124 1.02 11.23 5.35
C TRP A 124 -0.27 11.76 4.71
N LEU A 125 -0.75 12.89 5.22
CA LEU A 125 -1.83 13.64 4.59
C LEU A 125 -1.40 15.05 4.25
N ARG A 126 -2.04 15.58 3.23
CA ARG A 126 -2.19 17.00 2.98
C ARG A 126 -2.66 17.69 4.25
N VAL A 127 -2.05 18.82 4.59
CA VAL A 127 -2.31 19.52 5.87
C VAL A 127 -3.80 19.87 6.03
N SER A 128 -4.46 20.29 4.95
CA SER A 128 -5.89 20.61 4.91
C SER A 128 -6.81 19.40 5.13
N ALA A 129 -6.31 18.17 4.93
CA ALA A 129 -7.06 16.93 5.13
C ALA A 129 -6.84 16.32 6.54
N THR A 130 -5.93 16.87 7.34
CA THR A 130 -5.63 16.35 8.69
C THR A 130 -6.80 16.55 9.66
N GLY A 131 -6.92 15.65 10.64
CA GLY A 131 -7.96 15.76 11.70
C GLY A 131 -9.38 15.36 11.27
N GLN A 132 -9.56 14.90 10.03
CA GLN A 132 -10.88 14.53 9.47
C GLN A 132 -11.15 13.02 9.45
N GLY A 133 -10.26 12.23 10.04
CA GLY A 133 -10.38 10.76 10.11
C GLY A 133 -10.06 10.00 8.83
N PHE A 134 -9.55 10.65 7.78
CA PHE A 134 -9.24 9.98 6.51
C PHE A 134 -8.14 8.93 6.64
N ILE A 135 -7.09 9.18 7.43
CA ILE A 135 -6.07 8.15 7.67
C ILE A 135 -6.63 6.95 8.41
N THR A 136 -7.48 7.14 9.41
CA THR A 136 -8.07 6.02 10.15
C THR A 136 -8.88 5.14 9.21
N GLU A 137 -9.74 5.75 8.38
CA GLU A 137 -10.51 5.02 7.37
C GLU A 137 -9.62 4.31 6.34
N ALA A 138 -8.56 4.97 5.86
CA ALA A 138 -7.64 4.38 4.90
C ALA A 138 -6.81 3.22 5.49
N ALA A 139 -6.30 3.40 6.70
CA ALA A 139 -5.53 2.38 7.41
C ALA A 139 -6.39 1.17 7.75
N GLU A 140 -7.63 1.35 8.21
CA GLU A 140 -8.58 0.24 8.43
C GLU A 140 -8.80 -0.59 7.17
N ALA A 141 -9.05 0.08 6.04
CA ALA A 141 -9.30 -0.56 4.76
C ALA A 141 -8.08 -1.33 4.25
N VAL A 142 -6.88 -0.74 4.36
CA VAL A 142 -5.63 -1.40 3.94
C VAL A 142 -5.23 -2.53 4.90
N THR A 143 -5.43 -2.38 6.20
CA THR A 143 -5.23 -3.46 7.19
C THR A 143 -6.13 -4.66 6.89
N THR A 144 -7.42 -4.41 6.60
CA THR A 144 -8.36 -5.46 6.20
C THR A 144 -7.89 -6.17 4.94
N ALA A 145 -7.42 -5.40 3.95
CA ALA A 145 -6.88 -5.95 2.72
C ALA A 145 -5.60 -6.78 2.96
N ALA A 146 -4.72 -6.36 3.87
CA ALA A 146 -3.50 -7.09 4.20
C ALA A 146 -3.82 -8.47 4.80
N PHE A 147 -4.70 -8.54 5.81
CA PHE A 147 -5.12 -9.80 6.40
C PHE A 147 -5.86 -10.71 5.41
N GLY A 148 -6.64 -10.13 4.50
CA GLY A 148 -7.32 -10.90 3.44
C GLY A 148 -6.38 -11.44 2.36
N THR A 149 -5.22 -10.79 2.16
CA THR A 149 -4.25 -11.16 1.12
C THR A 149 -3.24 -12.20 1.61
N TRP A 150 -2.76 -12.06 2.85
CA TRP A 150 -1.72 -12.91 3.41
C TRP A 150 -2.21 -13.60 4.68
N PRO A 151 -2.54 -14.90 4.62
CA PRO A 151 -3.04 -15.66 5.78
C PRO A 151 -2.08 -15.73 6.96
N ASP A 152 -0.77 -15.64 6.70
CA ASP A 152 0.27 -15.72 7.72
C ASP A 152 0.52 -14.36 8.42
N VAL A 153 -0.08 -13.27 7.93
CA VAL A 153 0.04 -11.97 8.59
C VAL A 153 -0.78 -11.98 9.88
N GLN A 154 -0.11 -11.71 10.99
CA GLN A 154 -0.69 -11.66 12.32
C GLN A 154 -0.83 -10.23 12.83
N THR A 155 0.04 -9.33 12.37
CA THR A 155 0.09 -7.94 12.81
C THR A 155 0.22 -6.98 11.64
N VAL A 156 -0.44 -5.82 11.79
CA VAL A 156 -0.23 -4.65 10.94
C VAL A 156 0.08 -3.48 11.85
N THR A 157 1.33 -3.06 11.84
CA THR A 157 1.86 -2.03 12.75
C THR A 157 1.87 -0.67 12.05
N ILE A 158 1.50 0.40 12.75
CA ILE A 158 1.73 1.77 12.27
C ILE A 158 2.88 2.34 13.09
N ILE A 159 3.97 2.70 12.42
CA ILE A 159 5.08 3.41 13.04
C ILE A 159 4.91 4.89 12.77
N CYS A 160 4.93 5.69 13.83
CA CYS A 160 4.90 7.13 13.75
C CYS A 160 5.79 7.74 14.81
N ASP A 161 6.21 8.98 14.58
CA ASP A 161 6.94 9.74 15.59
C ASP A 161 6.07 9.88 16.85
N PRO A 162 6.57 9.54 18.06
CA PRO A 162 5.82 9.66 19.31
C PRO A 162 5.31 11.08 19.60
N ALA A 163 6.01 12.11 19.09
CA ALA A 163 5.56 13.50 19.22
C ALA A 163 4.37 13.83 18.30
N ASN A 164 4.07 12.98 17.31
CA ASN A 164 2.89 13.09 16.46
C ASN A 164 1.67 12.44 17.12
N ALA A 165 1.13 13.10 18.15
CA ALA A 165 -0.02 12.60 18.92
C ALA A 165 -1.25 12.26 18.04
N ARG A 166 -1.43 12.94 16.90
CA ARG A 166 -2.51 12.63 15.95
C ARG A 166 -2.30 11.28 15.27
N SER A 167 -1.07 11.01 14.82
CA SER A 167 -0.67 9.76 14.19
C SER A 167 -0.69 8.60 15.19
N ALA A 168 -0.18 8.82 16.40
CA ALA A 168 -0.14 7.83 17.47
C ALA A 168 -1.54 7.40 17.95
N ALA A 169 -2.54 8.26 17.79
CA ALA A 169 -3.92 7.91 18.13
C ALA A 169 -4.62 7.06 17.05
N VAL A 170 -4.02 6.83 15.88
CA VAL A 170 -4.64 6.02 14.81
C VAL A 170 -4.70 4.54 15.20
N PRO A 171 -3.60 3.86 15.62
CA PRO A 171 -3.63 2.47 16.07
C PRO A 171 -4.73 2.20 17.11
N ALA A 172 -4.82 3.02 18.14
CA ALA A 172 -5.81 2.86 19.21
C ALA A 172 -7.27 2.93 18.74
N ARG A 173 -7.55 3.51 17.57
CA ARG A 173 -8.89 3.54 16.97
C ARG A 173 -9.19 2.31 16.11
N LEU A 174 -8.17 1.57 15.69
CA LEU A 174 -8.29 0.40 14.82
C LEU A 174 -8.43 -0.91 15.62
N GLY A 175 -8.11 -0.90 16.92
CA GLY A 175 -8.11 -2.08 17.80
C GLY A 175 -6.72 -2.64 18.01
#